data_AF-A0A534MXY9-F1
#
_entry.id   AF-A0A534MXY9-F1
#
_cell.length_a   1.000
_cell.length_b   1.000
_cell.length_c   1.000
_cell.angle_alpha   90.00
_cell.angle_beta   90.00
_cell.angle_gamma   90.00
#
_symmetry.space_group_name_H-M   'P 1'
#
loop_
_entity.id
_entity.type
_entity.pdbx_description
1 polymer ?
#
loop_
_entity_poly.entity_id
_entity_poly.type
_entity_poly.pdbx_seq_one_letter_code
_entity_poly.pdbx_strand_id
1 'polypeptide(L)'
;MERKKASDFDPQLLSLFHRYVHGGISRREFLDGAAKFAVGGLTATALWDMLRPNYALAQQVAKDDKRIKAEYTMYPSPKGNSSNGQMRGLLARPATGDKFPVVVVVHENRGLNPYIEDVVRRLAVAGFMALGPDAIWPLGGYPSVDKYGAEADEKTVVMQQKLDR
;
A
#
# COMPACT_ATOMS: atom_id res chain seq x y z
N MET A 1 23.15 -3.98 0.37
CA MET A 1 22.90 -4.97 -0.71
C MET A 1 22.04 -4.30 -1.76
N GLU A 2 22.37 -4.46 -3.03
CA GLU A 2 21.54 -4.00 -4.13
C GLU A 2 20.21 -4.79 -4.17
N ARG A 3 19.10 -4.13 -4.50
CA ARG A 3 17.79 -4.80 -4.57
C ARG A 3 17.75 -5.71 -5.79
N LYS A 4 17.53 -7.00 -5.55
CA LYS A 4 17.33 -8.00 -6.63
C LYS A 4 16.08 -7.68 -7.46
N LYS A 5 16.18 -7.92 -8.76
CA LYS A 5 15.07 -7.88 -9.73
C LYS A 5 14.36 -9.23 -9.76
N ALA A 6 13.13 -9.26 -10.28
CA ALA A 6 12.39 -10.51 -10.45
C ALA A 6 13.17 -11.54 -11.29
N SER A 7 13.94 -11.09 -12.28
CA SER A 7 14.82 -11.92 -13.12
C SER A 7 15.93 -12.63 -12.35
N ASP A 8 16.23 -12.20 -11.12
CA ASP A 8 17.32 -12.74 -10.31
C ASP A 8 16.86 -13.90 -9.40
N PHE A 9 15.59 -14.31 -9.53
CA PHE A 9 14.96 -15.37 -8.76
C PHE A 9 14.45 -16.49 -9.66
N ASP A 10 14.38 -17.70 -9.09
CA ASP A 10 13.77 -18.83 -9.77
C ASP A 10 12.27 -18.59 -10.01
N PRO A 11 11.74 -18.85 -11.23
CA PRO A 11 10.32 -18.67 -11.54
C PRO A 11 9.37 -19.46 -10.62
N GLN A 12 9.78 -20.63 -10.13
CA GLN A 12 8.96 -21.43 -9.21
C GLN A 12 8.87 -20.78 -7.83
N LEU A 13 9.95 -20.13 -7.36
CA LEU A 13 9.92 -19.33 -6.13
C LEU A 13 8.98 -18.14 -6.29
N LEU A 14 8.99 -17.46 -7.44
CA LEU A 14 8.07 -16.36 -7.73
C LEU A 14 6.60 -16.84 -7.78
N SER A 15 6.34 -18.01 -8.35
CA SER A 15 5.01 -18.62 -8.36
C SER A 15 4.52 -18.96 -6.94
N LEU A 16 5.40 -19.49 -6.09
CA LEU A 16 5.11 -19.76 -4.68
C LEU A 16 4.78 -18.46 -3.93
N PHE A 17 5.57 -17.41 -4.17
CA PHE A 17 5.34 -16.09 -3.57
C PHE A 17 4.01 -15.48 -4.04
N HIS A 18 3.69 -15.58 -5.33
CA HIS A 18 2.41 -15.14 -5.90
C HIS A 18 1.22 -15.81 -5.18
N ARG A 19 1.27 -17.14 -4.99
CA ARG A 19 0.23 -17.85 -4.24
C ARG A 19 0.11 -17.34 -2.80
N TYR A 20 1.22 -17.06 -2.14
CA TYR A 20 1.22 -16.53 -0.78
C TYR A 20 0.60 -15.14 -0.69
N VAL A 21 1.00 -14.20 -1.55
CA VAL A 21 0.50 -12.81 -1.49
C VAL A 21 -0.98 -12.68 -1.82
N HIS A 22 -1.53 -13.63 -2.58
CA HIS A 22 -2.96 -13.73 -2.89
C HIS A 22 -3.72 -14.67 -1.95
N GLY A 23 -3.11 -15.14 -0.86
CA GLY A 23 -3.79 -15.93 0.17
C GLY A 23 -4.05 -17.41 -0.18
N GLY A 24 -3.50 -17.90 -1.29
CA GLY A 24 -3.64 -19.30 -1.73
C GLY A 24 -2.76 -20.29 -0.95
N ILE A 25 -1.81 -19.82 -0.13
CA ILE A 25 -1.05 -20.60 0.85
C ILE A 25 -0.73 -19.75 2.08
N SER A 26 -0.52 -20.39 3.23
CA SER A 26 -0.04 -19.75 4.45
C SER A 26 1.43 -19.33 4.36
N ARG A 27 1.85 -18.43 5.27
CA ARG A 27 3.27 -18.05 5.41
C ARG A 27 4.17 -19.25 5.69
N ARG A 28 3.67 -20.24 6.46
CA ARG A 28 4.43 -21.47 6.78
C ARG A 28 4.65 -22.29 5.51
N GLU A 29 3.60 -22.55 4.74
CA GLU A 29 3.71 -23.28 3.47
C GLU A 29 4.61 -22.55 2.46
N PHE A 30 4.60 -21.22 2.43
CA PHE A 30 5.56 -20.45 1.63
C PHE A 30 7.00 -20.69 2.09
N LEU A 31 7.29 -20.58 3.39
CA LEU A 31 8.65 -20.76 3.91
C LEU A 31 9.16 -22.20 3.68
N ASP A 32 8.29 -23.20 3.89
CA ASP A 32 8.61 -24.60 3.65
C ASP A 32 8.94 -24.86 2.17
N GLY A 33 8.15 -24.28 1.25
CA GLY A 33 8.43 -24.37 -0.19
C GLY A 33 9.68 -23.57 -0.62
N ALA A 34 9.89 -22.39 -0.03
CA ALA A 34 11.03 -21.51 -0.33
C ALA A 34 12.37 -22.11 0.12
N ALA A 35 12.38 -23.00 1.10
CA ALA A 35 13.59 -23.69 1.57
C ALA A 35 14.34 -24.43 0.45
N LYS A 36 13.64 -24.89 -0.59
CA LYS A 36 14.25 -25.55 -1.77
C LYS A 36 15.13 -24.61 -2.59
N PHE A 37 14.93 -23.30 -2.48
CA PHE A 37 15.65 -22.27 -3.22
C PHE A 37 16.68 -21.52 -2.36
N ALA A 38 16.83 -21.94 -1.10
CA ALA A 38 17.70 -21.33 -0.09
C ALA A 38 19.16 -21.81 -0.27
N VAL A 39 19.76 -21.47 -1.42
CA VAL A 39 21.14 -21.84 -1.79
C VAL A 39 22.15 -20.80 -1.32
N GLY A 40 23.42 -21.19 -1.17
CA GLY A 40 24.52 -20.26 -0.93
C GLY A 40 24.47 -19.50 0.40
N GLY A 41 23.91 -20.10 1.45
CA GLY A 41 23.79 -19.48 2.78
C GLY A 41 22.56 -18.57 2.95
N LEU A 42 21.70 -18.46 1.93
CA LEU A 42 20.40 -17.83 2.08
C LEU A 42 19.46 -18.71 2.91
N THR A 43 18.56 -18.10 3.67
CA THR A 43 17.47 -18.79 4.38
C THR A 43 16.13 -18.54 3.67
N ALA A 44 15.13 -19.39 3.93
CA ALA A 44 13.76 -19.14 3.44
C ALA A 44 13.21 -17.79 3.94
N THR A 45 13.59 -17.36 5.15
CA THR A 45 13.24 -16.05 5.70
C THR A 45 13.94 -14.90 4.96
N ALA A 46 15.20 -15.07 4.57
CA ALA A 46 15.90 -14.08 3.74
C ALA A 46 15.24 -13.95 2.36
N LEU A 47 14.83 -15.07 1.74
CA LEU A 47 14.07 -15.05 0.49
C LEU A 47 12.73 -14.32 0.65
N TRP A 48 12.01 -14.58 1.74
CA TRP A 48 10.78 -13.85 2.07
C TRP A 48 11.02 -12.33 2.18
N ASP A 49 12.07 -11.92 2.91
CA ASP A 49 12.43 -10.52 3.09
C ASP A 49 12.82 -9.84 1.78
N MET A 50 13.47 -10.56 0.86
CA MET A 50 13.85 -10.05 -0.46
C MET A 50 12.64 -9.87 -1.40
N LEU A 51 11.63 -10.75 -1.30
CA LEU A 51 10.48 -10.78 -2.20
C LEU A 51 9.32 -9.87 -1.73
N ARG A 52 9.15 -9.68 -0.42
CA ARG A 52 8.04 -8.90 0.11
C ARG A 52 8.12 -7.42 -0.32
N PRO A 53 6.97 -6.73 -0.52
CA PRO A 53 6.97 -5.30 -0.77
C PRO A 53 7.71 -4.55 0.36
N ASN A 54 8.64 -3.68 -0.02
CA ASN A 54 9.32 -2.78 0.89
C ASN A 54 9.11 -1.34 0.41
N TYR A 55 8.06 -0.70 0.93
CA TYR A 55 7.69 0.67 0.55
C TYR A 55 8.73 1.71 0.97
N ALA A 56 9.54 1.44 1.99
CA ALA A 56 10.62 2.34 2.39
C ALA A 56 11.64 2.53 1.28
N LEU A 57 11.88 1.51 0.44
CA LEU A 57 12.77 1.62 -0.72
C LEU A 57 12.22 2.53 -1.82
N ALA A 58 10.92 2.80 -1.84
CA ALA A 58 10.26 3.65 -2.84
C ALA A 58 9.89 5.04 -2.31
N GLN A 59 10.12 5.30 -1.02
CA GLN A 59 9.74 6.58 -0.40
C GLN A 59 10.63 7.70 -0.91
N GLN A 60 10.01 8.78 -1.40
CA GLN A 60 10.68 9.98 -1.87
C GLN A 60 10.46 11.18 -0.94
N VAL A 61 9.34 11.22 -0.21
CA VAL A 61 9.02 12.33 0.69
C VAL A 61 8.75 11.80 2.09
N ALA A 62 9.50 12.31 3.07
CA ALA A 62 9.34 11.97 4.47
C ALA A 62 7.93 12.37 4.97
N LYS A 63 7.40 11.65 5.97
CA LYS A 63 6.07 11.95 6.54
C LYS A 63 6.04 13.31 7.23
N ASP A 64 7.18 13.74 7.77
CA ASP A 64 7.42 14.98 8.49
C ASP A 64 8.21 16.02 7.65
N ASP A 65 8.18 15.90 6.32
CA ASP A 65 8.85 16.85 5.43
C ASP A 65 8.34 18.28 5.67
N LYS A 66 9.26 19.16 6.10
CA LYS A 66 8.95 20.55 6.52
C LYS A 66 8.36 21.41 5.41
N ARG A 67 8.48 21.00 4.14
CA ARG A 67 7.92 21.72 2.98
C ARG A 67 6.41 21.55 2.86
N ILE A 68 5.82 20.59 3.56
CA ILE A 68 4.40 20.25 3.45
C ILE A 68 3.71 20.21 4.82
N LYS A 69 2.39 20.26 4.78
CA LYS A 69 1.50 19.89 5.89
C LYS A 69 0.69 18.69 5.41
N ALA A 70 0.80 17.56 6.11
CA ALA A 70 0.10 16.33 5.78
C ALA A 70 -0.65 15.79 6.99
N GLU A 71 -1.92 15.47 6.82
CA GLU A 71 -2.79 14.95 7.88
C GLU A 71 -3.86 14.03 7.31
N TYR A 72 -4.31 13.06 8.11
CA TYR A 72 -5.52 12.33 7.76
C TYR A 72 -6.73 13.20 8.06
N THR A 73 -7.60 13.38 7.07
CA THR A 73 -8.85 14.13 7.21
C THR A 73 -10.04 13.23 6.96
N MET A 74 -11.15 13.53 7.64
CA MET A 74 -12.46 12.99 7.31
C MET A 74 -13.13 13.87 6.25
N TYR A 75 -13.90 13.26 5.35
CA TYR A 75 -14.70 13.97 4.36
C TYR A 75 -16.06 13.29 4.13
N PRO A 76 -17.11 14.06 3.79
CA PRO A 76 -18.42 13.51 3.51
C PRO A 76 -18.43 12.74 2.19
N SER A 77 -18.94 11.51 2.23
CA SER A 77 -19.27 10.67 1.09
C SER A 77 -20.59 9.95 1.38
N PRO A 78 -21.74 10.67 1.33
CA PRO A 78 -23.04 10.15 1.77
C PRO A 78 -23.56 8.98 0.91
N LYS A 79 -23.01 8.82 -0.30
CA LYS A 79 -23.30 7.70 -1.21
C LYS A 79 -22.11 6.75 -1.36
N GLY A 80 -21.11 6.86 -0.48
CA GLY A 80 -19.93 6.00 -0.47
C GLY A 80 -20.18 4.68 0.25
N ASN A 81 -19.12 3.90 0.44
CA ASN A 81 -19.18 2.58 1.08
C ASN A 81 -19.10 2.60 2.62
N SER A 82 -19.15 3.79 3.23
CA SER A 82 -19.19 3.97 4.68
C SER A 82 -20.62 4.10 5.18
N SER A 83 -20.96 3.37 6.25
CA SER A 83 -22.33 3.35 6.82
C SER A 83 -22.76 4.69 7.43
N ASN A 84 -21.82 5.53 7.87
CA ASN A 84 -22.08 6.86 8.42
C ASN A 84 -21.86 7.99 7.39
N GLY A 85 -21.60 7.64 6.12
CA GLY A 85 -21.32 8.60 5.06
C GLY A 85 -20.04 9.42 5.26
N GLN A 86 -19.14 9.02 6.15
CA GLN A 86 -17.83 9.66 6.37
C GLN A 86 -16.71 8.74 5.91
N MET A 87 -15.76 9.30 5.18
CA MET A 87 -14.57 8.62 4.66
C MET A 87 -13.31 9.31 5.13
N ARG A 88 -12.19 8.58 5.19
CA ARG A 88 -10.87 9.13 5.52
C ARG A 88 -10.04 9.25 4.26
N GLY A 89 -9.13 10.23 4.22
CA GLY A 89 -8.05 10.28 3.25
C GLY A 89 -6.83 10.98 3.82
N LEU A 90 -5.67 10.85 3.18
CA LEU A 90 -4.50 11.67 3.46
C LEU A 90 -4.60 12.97 2.66
N LEU A 91 -4.68 14.10 3.34
CA LEU A 91 -4.58 15.43 2.74
C LEU A 91 -3.15 15.94 2.94
N ALA A 92 -2.48 16.31 1.85
CA ALA A 92 -1.19 16.98 1.90
C ALA A 92 -1.22 18.27 1.08
N ARG A 93 -0.52 19.30 1.54
CA ARG A 93 -0.43 20.60 0.88
C ARG A 93 0.91 21.27 1.19
N PRO A 94 1.37 22.25 0.40
CA PRO A 94 2.54 23.05 0.76
C PRO A 94 2.40 23.70 2.14
N ALA A 95 3.51 23.84 2.86
CA ALA A 95 3.51 24.39 4.22
C ALA A 95 3.13 25.88 4.26
N THR A 96 3.40 26.60 3.16
CA THR A 96 3.19 28.04 2.96
C THR A 96 2.24 28.31 1.80
N GLY A 97 1.44 29.37 1.91
CA GLY A 97 0.44 29.77 0.91
C GLY A 97 -0.98 29.36 1.30
N ASP A 98 -1.96 29.99 0.64
CA ASP A 98 -3.39 29.90 1.05
C ASP A 98 -4.31 29.39 -0.06
N LYS A 99 -3.82 29.31 -1.31
CA LYS A 99 -4.57 28.80 -2.46
C LYS A 99 -3.65 27.90 -3.29
N PHE A 100 -4.11 26.70 -3.59
CA PHE A 100 -3.34 25.70 -4.33
C PHE A 100 -4.20 25.05 -5.41
N PRO A 101 -3.63 24.68 -6.56
CA PRO A 101 -4.27 23.73 -7.46
C PRO A 101 -4.48 22.39 -6.75
N VAL A 102 -5.59 21.71 -7.02
CA VAL A 102 -6.01 20.51 -6.31
C VAL A 102 -5.85 19.26 -7.17
N VAL A 103 -5.35 18.17 -6.57
CA VAL A 103 -5.26 16.85 -7.19
C VAL A 103 -5.89 15.80 -6.28
N VAL A 104 -6.70 14.91 -6.85
CA VAL A 104 -7.18 13.70 -6.15
C VAL A 104 -6.35 12.51 -6.61
N VAL A 105 -5.70 11.83 -5.68
CA VAL A 105 -4.87 10.65 -5.93
C VAL A 105 -5.68 9.40 -5.62
N VAL A 106 -6.12 8.71 -6.65
CA VAL A 106 -6.87 7.45 -6.50
C VAL A 106 -5.87 6.30 -6.42
N HIS A 107 -5.95 5.50 -5.36
CA HIS A 107 -5.12 4.31 -5.18
C HIS A 107 -5.56 3.15 -6.08
N GLU A 108 -4.73 2.11 -6.14
CA GLU A 108 -4.99 0.88 -6.89
C GLU A 108 -5.89 -0.11 -6.11
N ASN A 109 -5.73 -1.42 -6.32
CA ASN A 109 -6.57 -2.48 -5.77
C ASN A 109 -6.33 -2.82 -4.29
N ARG A 110 -5.58 -1.99 -3.54
CA ARG A 110 -5.16 -2.29 -2.17
C ARG A 110 -5.32 -1.11 -1.21
N GLY A 111 -6.19 -0.14 -1.49
CA GLY A 111 -6.38 0.98 -0.58
C GLY A 111 -5.21 1.97 -0.52
N LEU A 112 -5.29 2.89 0.45
CA LEU A 112 -4.29 3.93 0.65
C LEU A 112 -3.03 3.36 1.34
N ASN A 113 -2.17 2.70 0.57
CA ASN A 113 -0.93 2.12 1.06
C ASN A 113 0.19 3.19 1.22
N PRO A 114 1.32 2.87 1.88
CA PRO A 114 2.40 3.85 2.12
C PRO A 114 3.00 4.47 0.85
N TYR A 115 2.97 3.76 -0.28
CA TYR A 115 3.43 4.29 -1.56
C TYR A 115 2.47 5.35 -2.10
N ILE A 116 1.16 5.11 -2.07
CA ILE A 116 0.18 6.11 -2.52
C ILE A 116 0.20 7.34 -1.61
N GLU A 117 0.36 7.15 -0.29
CA GLU A 117 0.58 8.27 0.62
C GLU A 117 1.82 9.09 0.25
N ASP A 118 2.89 8.43 -0.22
CA ASP A 118 4.08 9.11 -0.71
C ASP A 118 3.81 9.90 -1.99
N VAL A 119 3.02 9.36 -2.93
CA VAL A 119 2.59 10.10 -4.14
C VAL A 119 1.80 11.36 -3.77
N VAL A 120 0.91 11.28 -2.77
CA VAL A 120 0.17 12.44 -2.24
C VAL A 120 1.15 13.50 -1.70
N ARG A 121 2.17 13.08 -0.92
CA ARG A 121 3.20 13.99 -0.41
C ARG A 121 4.08 14.59 -1.51
N ARG A 122 4.42 13.83 -2.56
CA ARG A 122 5.18 14.32 -3.72
C ARG A 122 4.45 15.45 -4.44
N LEU A 123 3.14 15.31 -4.63
CA LEU A 123 2.32 16.36 -5.23
C LEU A 123 2.27 17.62 -4.35
N ALA A 124 2.21 17.45 -3.03
CA ALA A 124 2.31 18.57 -2.10
C ALA A 124 3.66 19.29 -2.17
N VAL A 125 4.77 18.56 -2.27
CA VAL A 125 6.09 19.15 -2.52
C VAL A 125 6.16 19.87 -3.87
N ALA A 126 5.44 19.39 -4.88
CA ALA A 126 5.35 20.00 -6.20
C ALA A 126 4.40 21.21 -6.29
N GLY A 127 3.78 21.63 -5.17
CA GLY A 127 2.95 22.84 -5.11
C GLY A 127 1.43 22.62 -5.17
N PHE A 128 0.96 21.38 -5.12
CA PHE A 128 -0.47 21.04 -5.18
C PHE A 128 -1.05 20.74 -3.79
N MET A 129 -2.33 21.04 -3.58
CA MET A 129 -3.09 20.38 -2.52
C MET A 129 -3.55 19.02 -3.04
N ALA A 130 -3.08 17.94 -2.44
CA ALA A 130 -3.38 16.58 -2.85
C ALA A 130 -4.20 15.84 -1.78
N LEU A 131 -5.29 15.21 -2.18
CA LEU A 131 -6.07 14.30 -1.34
C LEU A 131 -5.93 12.88 -1.89
N GLY A 132 -5.47 11.94 -1.07
CA GLY A 132 -5.55 10.51 -1.34
C GLY A 132 -6.66 9.88 -0.50
N PRO A 133 -7.87 9.64 -1.05
CA PRO A 133 -8.93 8.94 -0.35
C PRO A 133 -8.52 7.52 0.03
N ASP A 134 -8.96 7.03 1.19
CA ASP A 134 -8.80 5.63 1.61
C ASP A 134 -10.13 4.90 1.39
N ALA A 135 -10.29 4.29 0.21
CA ALA A 135 -11.56 3.67 -0.16
C ALA A 135 -11.88 2.41 0.67
N ILE A 136 -10.90 1.82 1.35
CA ILE A 136 -11.10 0.68 2.25
C ILE A 136 -11.07 1.09 3.73
N TRP A 137 -11.12 2.40 4.02
CA TRP A 137 -11.21 2.93 5.39
C TRP A 137 -12.34 2.30 6.22
N PRO A 138 -13.58 2.13 5.69
CA PRO A 138 -14.65 1.49 6.46
C PRO A 138 -14.38 0.03 6.83
N LEU A 139 -13.34 -0.58 6.25
CA LEU A 139 -12.89 -1.94 6.51
C LEU A 139 -11.57 -1.96 7.31
N GLY A 140 -11.21 -0.85 7.95
CA GLY A 140 -10.00 -0.70 8.76
C GLY A 140 -8.78 -0.18 8.03
N GLY A 141 -8.90 0.21 6.74
CA GLY A 141 -7.80 0.77 5.96
C GLY A 141 -6.73 -0.25 5.55
N TYR A 142 -5.61 0.27 5.02
CA TYR A 142 -4.47 -0.55 4.64
C TYR A 142 -3.85 -1.28 5.86
N PRO A 143 -3.64 -2.61 5.79
CA PRO A 143 -3.13 -3.39 6.92
C PRO A 143 -1.69 -2.99 7.31
N SER A 144 -1.41 -3.05 8.61
CA SER A 144 -0.14 -2.59 9.17
C SER A 144 0.97 -3.65 9.22
N VAL A 145 0.69 -4.96 9.14
CA VAL A 145 1.75 -6.00 9.15
C VAL A 145 1.30 -7.40 8.66
N ASP A 146 2.24 -8.12 8.03
CA ASP A 146 2.29 -9.56 7.66
C ASP A 146 1.24 -10.17 6.71
N LYS A 147 0.07 -9.56 6.53
CA LYS A 147 -0.93 -9.97 5.52
C LYS A 147 -1.17 -8.90 4.45
N TYR A 148 -0.16 -8.06 4.19
CA TYR A 148 -0.24 -6.86 3.34
C TYR A 148 -1.01 -7.09 2.04
N GLY A 149 -0.74 -8.21 1.37
CA GLY A 149 -1.37 -8.56 0.11
C GLY A 149 -2.80 -9.05 0.32
N ALA A 150 -2.92 -10.27 0.85
CA ALA A 150 -4.17 -11.00 0.95
C ALA A 150 -5.26 -10.25 1.72
N GLU A 151 -4.94 -9.60 2.84
CA GLU A 151 -5.94 -8.86 3.63
C GLU A 151 -6.41 -7.60 2.90
N ALA A 152 -5.52 -6.88 2.22
CA ALA A 152 -5.92 -5.73 1.41
C ALA A 152 -6.78 -6.16 0.20
N ASP A 153 -6.43 -7.28 -0.44
CA ASP A 153 -7.24 -7.84 -1.54
C ASP A 153 -8.65 -8.23 -1.05
N GLU A 154 -8.75 -8.93 0.09
CA GLU A 154 -10.03 -9.30 0.71
C GLU A 154 -10.89 -8.06 1.01
N LYS A 155 -10.31 -7.03 1.61
CA LYS A 155 -11.01 -5.76 1.89
C LYS A 155 -11.48 -5.08 0.60
N THR A 156 -10.66 -5.04 -0.45
CA THR A 156 -11.05 -4.44 -1.72
C THR A 156 -12.21 -5.21 -2.36
N VAL A 157 -12.22 -6.55 -2.30
CA VAL A 157 -13.34 -7.36 -2.79
C VAL A 157 -14.63 -7.05 -2.02
N VAL A 158 -14.57 -6.99 -0.68
CA VAL A 158 -15.73 -6.61 0.15
C VAL A 158 -16.22 -5.20 -0.17
N MET A 159 -15.31 -4.27 -0.45
CA MET A 159 -15.64 -2.92 -0.86
C MET A 159 -16.37 -2.88 -2.22
N GLN A 160 -15.86 -3.60 -3.23
CA GLN A 160 -16.48 -3.68 -4.56
C GLN A 160 -17.90 -4.26 -4.47
N GLN A 161 -18.08 -5.37 -3.75
CA GLN A 161 -19.39 -6.00 -3.55
C GLN A 161 -20.43 -5.10 -2.86
N LYS A 162 -20.00 -4.08 -2.12
CA LYS A 162 -20.90 -3.09 -1.50
C LYS A 162 -21.29 -1.97 -2.46
N LEU A 163 -20.42 -1.62 -3.41
CA LEU A 163 -20.66 -0.54 -4.39
C LEU A 163 -21.47 -1.01 -5.61
N ASP A 164 -21.37 -2.29 -5.97
CA ASP A 164 -22.07 -2.86 -7.12
C ASP A 164 -23.55 -3.22 -6.83
N ARG A 165 -24.09 -2.84 -5.67
CA ARG A 165 -25.49 -3.05 -5.27
C ARG A 165 -26.33 -1.80 -5.46
#